data_AF-A0A3S0FKD6-F1
#
_entry.id   AF-A0A3S0FKD6-F1
#
_cell.length_a   1.000
_cell.length_b   1.000
_cell.length_c   1.000
_cell.angle_alpha   90.00
_cell.angle_beta   90.00
_cell.angle_gamma   90.00
#
_symmetry.space_group_name_H-M   'P 1'
#
loop_
_entity.id
_entity.type
_entity.pdbx_description
1 polymer ?
#
loop_
_entity_poly.entity_id
_entity_poly.type
_entity_poly.pdbx_seq_one_letter_code
_entity_poly.pdbx_strand_id
1 'polypeptide(L)'
;MDQAKQREIARKGGANVPRDKRSFAQNRQLAAEAGRKGGQSVAAQDRSFSQNRELAAEAGRKGGRSAQSRHSSKAAQPQPAEDATSDEQK
;
A
#
# COMPACT_ATOMS: atom_id res chain seq x y z
N MET A 1 0.66 -32.00 0.39
CA MET A 1 -0.11 -30.74 0.45
C MET A 1 -0.18 -30.17 -0.96
N ASP A 2 -1.38 -29.92 -1.48
CA ASP A 2 -1.56 -29.43 -2.84
C ASP A 2 -1.26 -27.91 -2.93
N GLN A 3 -0.32 -27.51 -3.80
CA GLN A 3 0.12 -26.12 -3.92
C GLN A 3 -1.02 -25.19 -4.35
N ALA A 4 -1.96 -25.71 -5.15
CA ALA A 4 -3.14 -24.97 -5.57
C ALA A 4 -4.00 -24.57 -4.37
N LYS A 5 -4.24 -25.53 -3.45
CA LYS A 5 -5.01 -25.33 -2.23
C LYS A 5 -4.34 -24.32 -1.29
N GLN A 6 -3.01 -24.35 -1.18
CA GLN A 6 -2.26 -23.37 -0.38
C GLN A 6 -2.38 -21.94 -0.93
N ARG A 7 -2.26 -21.76 -2.25
CA ARG A 7 -2.43 -20.46 -2.91
C ARG A 7 -3.85 -19.93 -2.74
N GLU A 8 -4.85 -20.81 -2.81
CA GLU A 8 -6.23 -20.43 -2.62
C GLU A 8 -6.51 -19.97 -1.18
N ILE A 9 -5.97 -20.66 -0.18
CA ILE A 9 -6.06 -20.26 1.24
C ILE A 9 -5.37 -18.90 1.45
N ALA A 10 -4.16 -18.72 0.93
CA ALA A 10 -3.44 -17.44 1.02
C ALA A 10 -4.20 -16.29 0.36
N ARG A 11 -4.81 -16.54 -0.81
CA ARG A 11 -5.64 -15.55 -1.54
C ARG A 11 -6.90 -15.20 -0.75
N LYS A 12 -7.62 -16.20 -0.22
CA LYS A 12 -8.86 -16.01 0.57
C LYS A 12 -8.60 -15.28 1.89
N GLY A 13 -7.52 -15.62 2.60
CA GLY A 13 -7.14 -14.96 3.85
C GLY A 13 -6.96 -13.45 3.71
N GLY A 14 -6.27 -13.00 2.65
CA GLY A 14 -6.08 -11.56 2.39
C GLY A 14 -7.30 -10.86 1.77
N ALA A 15 -8.18 -11.60 1.08
CA ALA A 15 -9.38 -11.06 0.47
C ALA A 15 -10.51 -10.78 1.48
N ASN A 16 -10.65 -11.63 2.50
CA ASN A 16 -11.69 -11.53 3.53
C ASN A 16 -11.55 -10.29 4.43
N VAL A 17 -10.36 -9.69 4.49
CA VAL A 17 -10.13 -8.44 5.22
C VAL A 17 -10.48 -7.27 4.31
N PRO A 18 -11.44 -6.40 4.67
CA PRO A 18 -11.75 -5.18 3.92
C PRO A 18 -10.49 -4.33 3.72
N ARG A 19 -10.38 -3.66 2.58
CA ARG A 19 -9.18 -2.92 2.17
C ARG A 19 -8.65 -1.99 3.27
N ASP A 20 -9.53 -1.34 4.02
CA ASP A 20 -9.18 -0.35 5.04
C ASP A 20 -8.71 -0.96 6.36
N LYS A 21 -9.02 -2.24 6.60
CA LYS A 21 -8.60 -2.99 7.79
C LYS A 21 -7.38 -3.88 7.54
N ARG A 22 -6.80 -3.88 6.33
CA ARG A 22 -5.60 -4.65 6.02
C ARG A 22 -4.38 -3.96 6.65
N SER A 23 -3.52 -4.72 7.31
CA SER A 23 -2.31 -4.20 7.98
C SER A 23 -1.42 -3.38 7.03
N PHE A 24 -1.27 -3.83 5.77
CA PHE A 24 -0.50 -3.11 4.75
C PHE A 24 -1.18 -1.83 4.24
N ALA A 25 -2.50 -1.71 4.36
CA ALA A 25 -3.22 -0.49 4.00
C ALA A 25 -3.21 0.55 5.13
N GLN A 26 -3.16 0.08 6.39
CA GLN A 26 -3.10 0.93 7.57
C GLN A 26 -1.69 1.49 7.80
N ASN A 27 -0.65 0.67 7.64
CA ASN A 27 0.73 1.09 7.86
C ASN A 27 1.55 0.97 6.56
N ARG A 28 1.84 2.14 5.97
CA ARG A 28 2.68 2.24 4.76
C ARG A 28 4.12 1.81 5.00
N GLN A 29 4.68 2.06 6.18
CA GLN A 29 6.05 1.64 6.53
C GLN A 29 6.13 0.11 6.60
N LEU A 30 5.17 -0.54 7.26
CA LEU A 30 5.09 -2.01 7.30
C LEU A 30 5.01 -2.62 5.89
N ALA A 31 4.18 -2.04 5.01
CA ALA A 31 4.08 -2.48 3.63
C ALA A 31 5.40 -2.33 2.87
N ALA A 32 6.08 -1.20 3.05
CA ALA A 32 7.38 -0.94 2.43
C ALA A 32 8.47 -1.89 2.96
N GLU A 33 8.50 -2.14 4.26
CA GLU A 33 9.42 -3.08 4.91
C GLU A 33 9.21 -4.51 4.46
N ALA A 34 7.97 -4.99 4.45
CA ALA A 34 7.62 -6.31 3.97
C ALA A 34 7.98 -6.48 2.48
N GLY A 35 7.73 -5.46 1.66
CA GLY A 35 8.14 -5.43 0.26
C GLY A 35 9.66 -5.50 0.08
N ARG A 36 10.41 -4.68 0.83
CA ARG A 36 11.89 -4.73 0.82
C ARG A 36 12.41 -6.10 1.23
N LYS A 37 11.90 -6.66 2.34
CA LYS A 37 12.31 -7.96 2.85
C LYS A 37 12.01 -9.08 1.85
N GLY A 38 10.84 -9.05 1.21
CA GLY A 38 10.49 -10.02 0.16
C GLY A 38 11.39 -9.94 -1.08
N GLY A 39 11.90 -8.74 -1.41
CA GLY A 39 12.84 -8.54 -2.52
C GLY A 39 14.31 -8.79 -2.18
N GLN A 40 14.67 -8.95 -0.90
CA GLN A 40 16.05 -9.18 -0.47
C GLN A 40 16.56 -10.57 -0.83
N SER A 41 15.69 -11.58 -0.96
CA SER A 41 16.06 -12.94 -1.35
C SER A 41 16.58 -13.05 -2.79
N VAL A 42 16.43 -11.99 -3.59
CA VAL A 42 16.92 -11.93 -4.97
C VAL A 42 18.15 -11.02 -5.03
N ALA A 43 19.22 -11.57 -5.59
CA ALA A 43 20.47 -10.84 -5.84
C ALA A 43 20.19 -9.61 -6.71
N ALA A 44 20.90 -8.49 -6.47
CA ALA A 44 20.54 -7.20 -7.07
C ALA A 44 20.51 -7.21 -8.62
N GLN A 45 21.33 -8.06 -9.22
CA GLN A 45 21.49 -8.29 -10.66
C GLN A 45 20.30 -9.07 -11.23
N ASP A 46 19.75 -10.01 -10.45
CA ASP A 46 18.67 -10.91 -10.85
C ASP A 46 17.27 -10.37 -10.55
N ARG A 47 17.18 -9.18 -9.93
CA ARG A 47 15.90 -8.53 -9.68
C ARG A 47 15.24 -8.17 -11.00
N SER A 48 13.95 -8.48 -11.15
CA SER A 48 13.15 -8.12 -12.33
C SER A 48 13.25 -6.63 -12.68
N PHE A 49 13.39 -5.78 -11.67
CA PHE A 49 13.53 -4.33 -11.83
C PHE A 49 14.88 -3.90 -12.45
N SER A 50 15.94 -4.68 -12.25
CA SER A 50 17.26 -4.46 -12.84
C SER A 50 17.35 -5.04 -14.25
N GLN A 51 16.69 -6.17 -14.49
CA GLN A 51 16.71 -6.88 -15.77
C GLN A 51 15.84 -6.21 -16.85
N ASN A 52 14.68 -5.66 -16.48
CA ASN A 52 13.80 -4.98 -17.42
C ASN A 52 13.33 -3.63 -16.86
N ARG A 53 13.99 -2.57 -17.33
CA ARG A 53 13.71 -1.19 -16.91
C ARG A 53 12.31 -0.73 -17.29
N GLU A 54 11.76 -1.18 -18.41
CA GLU A 54 10.42 -0.80 -18.87
C GLU A 54 9.34 -1.39 -17.96
N LEU A 55 9.46 -2.69 -17.63
CA LEU A 55 8.59 -3.37 -16.68
C LEU A 55 8.65 -2.70 -15.30
N ALA A 56 9.86 -2.32 -14.85
CA ALA A 56 10.05 -1.62 -13.59
C ALA A 56 9.33 -0.26 -13.59
N ALA A 57 9.47 0.51 -14.67
CA ALA A 57 8.82 1.79 -14.81
C ALA A 57 7.29 1.66 -14.89
N GLU A 58 6.76 0.62 -15.56
CA GLU A 58 5.33 0.34 -15.60
C GLU A 58 4.79 -0.04 -14.22
N ALA A 59 5.47 -0.95 -13.51
CA ALA A 59 5.11 -1.32 -12.14
C ALA A 59 5.13 -0.11 -11.19
N GLY A 60 6.16 0.74 -11.30
CA GLY A 60 6.26 2.00 -10.57
C GLY A 60 5.11 2.96 -10.89
N ARG A 61 4.79 3.17 -12.17
CA ARG A 61 3.65 4.01 -12.60
C ARG A 61 2.32 3.47 -12.08
N LYS A 62 2.08 2.16 -12.14
CA LYS A 62 0.86 1.52 -11.62
C LYS A 62 0.72 1.69 -10.10
N GLY A 63 1.82 1.51 -9.36
CA GLY A 63 1.88 1.75 -7.93
C GLY A 63 1.58 3.21 -7.58
N GLY A 64 2.22 4.14 -8.30
CA GLY A 64 2.02 5.59 -8.16
C GLY A 64 0.59 6.03 -8.45
N ARG A 65 -0.01 5.58 -9.55
CA ARG A 65 -1.43 5.86 -9.89
C ARG A 65 -2.39 5.38 -8.80
N SER A 66 -2.13 4.21 -8.23
CA SER A 66 -2.93 3.67 -7.12
C SER A 66 -2.82 4.51 -5.85
N ALA A 67 -1.69 5.19 -5.63
CA ALA A 67 -1.52 6.17 -4.56
C ALA A 67 -2.20 7.51 -4.88
N GLN A 68 -2.05 8.00 -6.12
CA GLN A 68 -2.63 9.26 -6.60
C GLN A 68 -4.16 9.26 -6.54
N SER A 69 -4.79 8.14 -6.91
CA SER A 69 -6.26 7.96 -6.81
C SER A 69 -6.76 8.03 -5.37
N ARG A 70 -5.94 7.63 -4.38
CA ARG A 70 -6.28 7.76 -2.95
C ARG A 70 -6.03 9.15 -2.40
N HIS A 71 -5.10 9.90 -2.99
CA HIS A 71 -4.80 11.27 -2.59
C HIS A 71 -5.81 12.26 -3.15
N SER A 72 -6.23 12.08 -4.40
CA SER A 72 -7.31 12.89 -5.02
C SER A 72 -8.65 12.73 -4.31
N SER A 73 -8.98 11.54 -3.79
CA SER A 73 -10.18 11.35 -2.95
C SER A 73 -10.04 11.86 -1.51
N LYS A 74 -8.81 12.03 -0.99
CA LYS A 74 -8.56 12.60 0.35
C LYS A 74 -8.53 14.13 0.32
N ALA A 75 -8.09 14.74 -0.79
CA ALA A 75 -8.05 16.19 -0.99
C ALA A 75 -9.44 16.83 -1.16
N ALA A 76 -10.48 16.03 -1.45
CA ALA A 76 -11.87 16.50 -1.58
C ALA A 76 -12.69 16.46 -0.26
N GLN A 77 -12.08 16.08 0.87
CA GLN A 77 -12.72 16.19 2.19
C GLN A 77 -12.37 17.56 2.80
N PRO A 78 -13.34 18.44 3.09
CA PRO A 78 -13.06 19.67 3.84
C PRO A 78 -12.49 19.27 5.20
N GLN A 79 -11.38 19.92 5.59
CA GLN A 79 -10.87 19.81 6.96
C GLN A 79 -12.02 20.24 7.89
N PRO A 80 -12.38 19.48 8.94
CA PRO A 80 -13.29 20.00 9.95
C PRO A 80 -12.61 21.26 10.50
N ALA A 81 -13.25 22.41 10.30
CA ALA A 81 -12.84 23.65 10.95
C ALA A 81 -12.87 23.36 12.45
N GLU A 82 -11.69 23.24 13.03
CA GLU A 82 -11.48 23.25 14.46
C GLU A 82 -12.04 24.57 14.98
N ASP A 83 -13.24 24.48 15.58
CA ASP A 83 -13.93 25.56 16.26
C ASP A 83 -12.95 26.19 17.26
N ALA A 84 -12.53 27.40 16.93
CA ALA A 84 -11.87 28.31 17.84
C ALA A 84 -12.89 28.71 18.93
N THR A 85 -13.02 27.90 19.97
CA THR A 85 -13.53 28.41 21.26
C THR A 85 -12.40 29.19 21.92
N SER A 86 -12.19 30.40 21.41
CA SER A 86 -11.54 31.48 22.12
C SER A 86 -12.48 32.02 23.20
N ASP A 87 -11.90 32.36 24.35
CA ASP A 87 -12.34 33.40 25.27
C ASP A 87 -13.80 33.34 25.79
N GLU A 88 -13.98 32.69 26.95
CA GLU A 88 -14.99 33.15 27.91
C GLU A 88 -14.25 33.82 29.08
N GLN A 89 -14.06 35.14 28.95
CA GLN A 89 -13.75 36.04 30.04
C GLN A 89 -15.01 36.22 30.92
N LYS A 90 -14.92 35.83 32.19
CA LYS A 90 -15.43 36.66 33.28
C LYS A 90 -14.78 36.32 34.62
#